data_AF-A0A344U1L4-F1
#
_entry.id   AF-A0A344U1L4-F1
#
_cell.length_a   1.000
_cell.length_b   1.000
_cell.length_c   1.000
_cell.angle_alpha   90.00
_cell.angle_beta   90.00
_cell.angle_gamma   90.00
#
_symmetry.space_group_name_H-M   'P 1'
#
loop_
_entity.id
_entity.type
_entity.pdbx_description
1 polymer ?
#
loop_
_entity_poly.entity_id
_entity_poly.type
_entity_poly.pdbx_seq_one_letter_code
_entity_poly.pdbx_strand_id
1 'polypeptide(L)'
;MRNHHTTAAVLAAVAALALTACGPPSASGESKPGTPAPSGTARETAALPDLVGMGLQAAQDAAQAAGFHSLTSHDALGRGREQLLDRGWKVCSQTPAAGSAVDTAAKVDLGAVKLEEECPAREPATPSAPVGATMPNFIGRSMKVARQALPGNASITVKDALQERMVLQESNWRVCNQNPPTGTPLTGQPVAFHVVKFEEACP
;
A
#
# COMPACT_ATOMS: atom_id res chain seq x y z
N MET A 1 -49.11 15.82 34.08
CA MET A 1 -49.24 14.98 35.29
C MET A 1 -47.95 14.20 35.48
N ARG A 2 -47.38 14.32 36.68
CA ARG A 2 -46.35 13.48 37.33
C ARG A 2 -44.93 13.44 36.73
N ASN A 3 -44.15 14.32 37.32
CA ASN A 3 -42.70 14.33 37.48
C ASN A 3 -42.17 13.21 38.41
N HIS A 4 -40.82 13.13 38.40
CA HIS A 4 -39.86 12.78 39.48
C HIS A 4 -39.46 11.29 39.60
N HIS A 5 -38.24 10.86 39.97
CA HIS A 5 -37.13 11.39 40.79
C HIS A 5 -35.80 10.71 40.32
N THR A 6 -34.70 11.41 40.05
CA THR A 6 -33.52 11.66 40.92
C THR A 6 -33.08 10.52 41.86
N THR A 7 -31.85 10.02 41.67
CA THR A 7 -30.96 9.58 42.77
C THR A 7 -29.50 9.96 42.50
N ALA A 8 -28.92 10.66 43.47
CA ALA A 8 -27.51 10.99 43.60
C ALA A 8 -26.93 10.20 44.81
N ALA A 9 -25.63 9.91 44.80
CA ALA A 9 -24.84 9.47 45.96
C ALA A 9 -23.41 10.01 45.74
N VAL A 10 -22.94 11.10 46.37
CA VAL A 10 -22.48 11.34 47.76
C VAL A 10 -21.16 10.63 48.14
N LEU A 11 -20.05 11.38 47.93
CA LEU A 11 -18.95 11.78 48.83
C LEU A 11 -18.57 10.95 50.09
N ALA A 12 -17.25 10.69 50.25
CA ALA A 12 -16.36 11.05 51.41
C ALA A 12 -14.94 10.46 51.17
N ALA A 13 -13.82 11.22 51.09
CA ALA A 13 -13.03 11.90 52.15
C ALA A 13 -12.42 10.92 53.18
N VAL A 14 -11.17 10.93 53.68
CA VAL A 14 -9.93 11.74 53.65
C VAL A 14 -8.88 10.87 54.39
N ALA A 15 -7.57 10.97 54.09
CA ALA A 15 -6.51 10.89 55.11
C ALA A 15 -5.15 11.34 54.54
N ALA A 16 -4.56 12.34 55.18
CA ALA A 16 -3.23 12.87 54.89
C ALA A 16 -2.27 12.62 56.07
N LEU A 17 -0.98 12.69 55.74
CA LEU A 17 0.20 12.98 56.57
C LEU A 17 0.88 11.85 57.36
N ALA A 18 2.13 11.58 56.97
CA ALA A 18 3.27 11.58 57.90
C ALA A 18 4.58 11.90 57.14
N LEU A 19 5.29 12.96 57.58
CA LEU A 19 6.68 13.26 57.21
C LEU A 19 7.62 12.48 58.14
N THR A 20 8.65 11.84 57.59
CA THR A 20 9.94 11.65 58.28
C THR A 20 11.08 11.70 57.25
N ALA A 21 12.12 12.49 57.58
CA ALA A 21 13.35 12.67 56.82
C ALA A 21 14.49 11.84 57.44
N CYS A 22 15.43 11.29 56.65
CA CYS A 22 16.89 11.39 56.84
C CYS A 22 17.69 10.54 55.81
N GLY A 23 18.79 11.09 55.27
CA GLY A 23 19.99 10.32 54.88
C GLY A 23 20.33 10.18 53.37
N PRO A 24 21.55 10.55 52.91
CA PRO A 24 22.00 10.33 51.53
C PRO A 24 22.43 8.86 51.28
N PRO A 25 22.41 8.39 50.02
CA PRO A 25 22.79 7.02 49.68
C PRO A 25 24.32 6.87 49.65
N SER A 26 24.88 6.16 50.61
CA SER A 26 26.19 5.50 50.45
C SER A 26 25.96 4.12 49.86
N ALA A 27 25.83 4.04 48.53
CA ALA A 27 25.94 2.80 47.80
C ALA A 27 27.35 2.72 47.24
N SER A 28 28.14 1.85 47.84
CA SER A 28 29.41 1.34 47.33
C SER A 28 29.29 1.02 45.84
N GLY A 29 30.29 1.43 45.06
CA GLY A 29 30.41 1.11 43.64
C GLY A 29 30.55 -0.40 43.45
N GLU A 30 29.41 -1.07 43.25
CA GLU A 30 29.36 -2.41 42.66
C GLU A 30 29.28 -2.21 41.14
N SER A 31 30.37 -2.54 40.45
CA SER A 31 30.37 -2.59 38.98
C SER A 31 29.41 -3.69 38.55
N LYS A 32 28.18 -3.32 38.18
CA LYS A 32 27.25 -4.23 37.51
C LYS A 32 27.95 -4.82 36.28
N PRO A 33 27.90 -6.15 36.07
CA PRO A 33 28.28 -6.74 34.80
C PRO A 33 27.50 -6.04 33.69
N GLY A 34 28.22 -5.53 32.69
CA GLY A 34 27.59 -4.92 31.52
C GLY A 34 26.59 -5.90 30.92
N THR A 35 25.34 -5.47 30.78
CA THR A 35 24.36 -6.16 29.96
C THR A 35 25.00 -6.43 28.60
N PRO A 36 25.04 -7.68 28.11
CA PRO A 36 25.51 -7.94 26.76
C PRO A 36 24.66 -7.10 25.82
N ALA A 37 25.30 -6.30 24.97
CA ALA A 37 24.61 -5.65 23.87
C ALA A 37 23.80 -6.73 23.13
N PRO A 38 22.54 -6.47 22.75
CA PRO A 38 21.77 -7.44 22.00
C PRO A 38 22.59 -7.80 20.76
N SER A 39 23.10 -9.03 20.73
CA SER A 39 23.72 -9.58 19.53
C SER A 39 22.60 -9.55 18.50
N GLY A 40 22.76 -8.70 17.47
CA GLY A 40 21.79 -8.62 16.40
C GLY A 40 21.49 -10.04 15.92
N THR A 41 20.21 -10.42 15.92
CA THR A 41 19.77 -11.69 15.38
C THR A 41 20.39 -11.86 14.00
N ALA A 42 21.18 -12.93 13.82
CA ALA A 42 21.77 -13.23 12.52
C ALA A 42 20.64 -13.27 11.49
N ARG A 43 20.82 -12.50 10.43
CA ARG A 43 19.81 -12.33 9.38
C ARG A 43 19.73 -13.63 8.58
N GLU A 44 18.59 -14.31 8.64
CA GLU A 44 18.41 -15.57 7.91
C GLU A 44 18.30 -15.28 6.41
N THR A 45 19.03 -16.04 5.60
CA THR A 45 19.08 -15.85 4.15
C THR A 45 18.67 -17.14 3.45
N ALA A 46 17.90 -17.02 2.38
CA ALA A 46 17.46 -18.12 1.55
C ALA A 46 17.49 -17.71 0.07
N ALA A 47 17.52 -18.70 -0.83
CA ALA A 47 17.35 -18.46 -2.25
C ALA A 47 15.86 -18.36 -2.57
N LEU A 48 15.44 -17.27 -3.21
CA LEU A 48 14.05 -17.13 -3.65
C LEU A 48 13.75 -18.10 -4.80
N PRO A 49 12.69 -18.93 -4.74
CA PRO A 49 12.34 -19.82 -5.84
C PRO A 49 11.99 -19.07 -7.14
N ASP A 50 11.98 -19.78 -8.26
CA ASP A 50 11.37 -19.26 -9.50
C ASP A 50 9.85 -19.40 -9.41
N LEU A 51 9.18 -18.26 -9.35
CA LEU A 51 7.74 -18.11 -9.13
C LEU A 51 7.02 -17.65 -10.40
N VAL A 52 7.76 -17.25 -11.44
CA VAL A 52 7.18 -16.74 -12.68
C VAL A 52 6.44 -17.86 -13.41
N GLY A 53 5.25 -17.55 -13.93
CA GLY A 53 4.37 -18.51 -14.61
C GLY A 53 3.48 -19.32 -13.66
N MET A 54 3.72 -19.29 -12.35
CA MET A 54 2.83 -19.92 -11.36
C MET A 54 1.52 -19.12 -11.20
N GLY A 55 0.46 -19.80 -10.72
CA GLY A 55 -0.69 -19.11 -10.15
C GLY A 55 -0.30 -18.36 -8.88
N LEU A 56 -0.86 -17.16 -8.66
CA LEU A 56 -0.39 -16.25 -7.59
C LEU A 56 -0.45 -16.86 -6.19
N GLN A 57 -1.52 -17.59 -5.86
CA GLN A 57 -1.62 -18.31 -4.58
C GLN A 57 -0.48 -19.33 -4.43
N ALA A 58 -0.25 -20.15 -5.46
CA ALA A 58 0.79 -21.18 -5.41
C ALA A 58 2.20 -20.57 -5.32
N ALA A 59 2.42 -19.42 -5.98
CA ALA A 59 3.66 -18.69 -5.88
C ALA A 59 3.91 -18.16 -4.46
N GLN A 60 2.89 -17.59 -3.81
CA GLN A 60 2.99 -17.13 -2.43
C GLN A 60 3.25 -18.31 -1.47
N ASP A 61 2.53 -19.42 -1.64
CA ASP A 61 2.72 -20.63 -0.82
C ASP A 61 4.16 -21.17 -0.96
N ALA A 62 4.71 -21.19 -2.19
CA ALA A 62 6.09 -21.60 -2.45
C ALA A 62 7.13 -20.65 -1.85
N ALA A 63 6.90 -19.33 -1.93
CA ALA A 63 7.77 -18.34 -1.30
C ALA A 63 7.78 -18.50 0.23
N GLN A 64 6.61 -18.69 0.85
CA GLN A 64 6.46 -18.91 2.28
C GLN A 64 7.12 -20.22 2.73
N ALA A 65 6.98 -21.29 1.96
CA ALA A 65 7.66 -22.56 2.23
C ALA A 65 9.20 -22.43 2.18
N ALA A 66 9.72 -21.46 1.42
CA ALA A 66 11.13 -21.09 1.37
C ALA A 66 11.54 -20.04 2.44
N GLY A 67 10.64 -19.66 3.35
CA GLY A 67 10.90 -18.74 4.45
C GLY A 67 10.55 -17.27 4.18
N PHE A 68 10.07 -16.93 2.98
CA PHE A 68 9.72 -15.55 2.62
C PHE A 68 8.26 -15.24 3.00
N HIS A 69 8.08 -14.41 4.03
CA HIS A 69 6.75 -14.05 4.53
C HIS A 69 6.35 -12.61 4.23
N SER A 70 7.30 -11.73 3.88
CA SER A 70 7.01 -10.36 3.46
C SER A 70 6.65 -10.34 1.98
N LEU A 71 5.41 -10.73 1.66
CA LEU A 71 4.93 -10.82 0.28
C LEU A 71 4.02 -9.66 -0.08
N THR A 72 4.13 -9.19 -1.31
CA THR A 72 3.16 -8.29 -1.93
C THR A 72 2.92 -8.73 -3.37
N SER A 73 1.80 -8.29 -3.94
CA SER A 73 1.55 -8.44 -5.36
C SER A 73 0.94 -7.18 -5.92
N HIS A 74 1.08 -7.01 -7.23
CA HIS A 74 0.48 -5.88 -7.94
C HIS A 74 0.03 -6.32 -9.35
N ASP A 75 -0.85 -5.52 -9.94
CA ASP A 75 -1.31 -5.73 -11.32
C ASP A 75 -0.21 -5.35 -12.31
N ALA A 76 0.41 -6.35 -12.93
CA ALA A 76 1.52 -6.16 -13.87
C ALA A 76 1.11 -5.38 -15.13
N LEU A 77 -0.18 -5.34 -15.48
CA LEU A 77 -0.68 -4.47 -16.57
C LEU A 77 -0.80 -3.00 -16.17
N GLY A 78 -0.48 -2.66 -14.91
CA GLY A 78 -0.51 -1.29 -14.40
C GLY A 78 -1.90 -0.68 -14.38
N ARG A 79 -2.96 -1.48 -14.26
CA ARG A 79 -4.35 -0.99 -14.18
C ARG A 79 -4.82 -0.78 -12.73
N GLY A 80 -3.96 -1.07 -11.75
CA GLY A 80 -4.21 -0.86 -10.32
C GLY A 80 -5.30 -1.79 -9.76
N ARG A 81 -5.54 -2.94 -10.39
CA ARG A 81 -6.51 -3.92 -9.87
C ARG A 81 -5.94 -4.59 -8.62
N GLU A 82 -6.82 -4.89 -7.67
CA GLU A 82 -6.45 -5.65 -6.46
C GLU A 82 -6.59 -7.14 -6.75
N GLN A 83 -5.60 -7.93 -6.30
CA GLN A 83 -5.61 -9.39 -6.37
C GLN A 83 -6.42 -9.96 -5.18
N LEU A 84 -7.74 -9.72 -5.12
CA LEU A 84 -8.58 -10.22 -4.00
C LEU A 84 -8.79 -11.73 -4.01
N LEU A 85 -8.74 -12.35 -5.19
CA LEU A 85 -8.84 -13.79 -5.39
C LEU A 85 -7.59 -14.25 -6.14
N ASP A 86 -6.51 -14.52 -5.41
CA ASP A 86 -5.19 -14.86 -5.98
C ASP A 86 -5.22 -16.02 -6.97
N ARG A 87 -6.15 -16.96 -6.81
CA ARG A 87 -6.34 -18.09 -7.73
C ARG A 87 -6.78 -17.66 -9.14
N GLY A 88 -7.26 -16.43 -9.31
CA GLY A 88 -7.61 -15.84 -10.61
C GLY A 88 -6.44 -15.11 -11.29
N TRP A 89 -5.22 -15.24 -10.77
CA TRP A 89 -4.05 -14.51 -11.25
C TRP A 89 -2.85 -15.44 -11.46
N LYS A 90 -1.97 -15.05 -12.40
CA LYS A 90 -0.68 -15.69 -12.65
C LYS A 90 0.46 -14.68 -12.55
N VAL A 91 1.60 -15.14 -12.05
CA VAL A 91 2.80 -14.33 -11.85
C VAL A 91 3.52 -14.13 -13.19
N CYS A 92 3.85 -12.89 -13.50
CA CYS A 92 4.59 -12.46 -14.69
C CYS A 92 6.01 -12.01 -14.36
N SER A 93 6.21 -11.50 -13.14
CA SER A 93 7.50 -11.01 -12.67
C SER A 93 7.64 -11.27 -11.18
N GLN A 94 8.88 -11.31 -10.71
CA GLN A 94 9.19 -11.34 -9.29
C GLN A 94 10.38 -10.43 -9.00
N THR A 95 10.35 -9.80 -7.84
CA THR A 95 11.49 -9.09 -7.26
C THR A 95 11.61 -9.47 -5.79
N PRO A 96 12.77 -9.91 -5.28
CA PRO A 96 14.04 -10.16 -5.99
C PRO A 96 13.95 -11.24 -7.09
N ALA A 97 14.97 -11.32 -7.94
CA ALA A 97 15.01 -12.32 -9.01
C ALA A 97 15.14 -13.74 -8.44
N ALA A 98 14.64 -14.74 -9.18
CA ALA A 98 14.78 -16.14 -8.81
C ALA A 98 16.25 -16.52 -8.56
N GLY A 99 16.49 -17.39 -7.58
CA GLY A 99 17.81 -17.82 -7.14
C GLY A 99 18.60 -16.79 -6.33
N SER A 100 18.09 -15.56 -6.15
CA SER A 100 18.78 -14.55 -5.34
C SER A 100 18.82 -15.00 -3.88
N ALA A 101 20.03 -15.12 -3.33
CA ALA A 101 20.24 -15.32 -1.90
C ALA A 101 20.04 -13.98 -1.19
N VAL A 102 18.85 -13.80 -0.62
CA VAL A 102 18.46 -12.58 0.09
C VAL A 102 17.97 -12.93 1.47
N ASP A 103 17.90 -11.93 2.34
CA ASP A 103 17.29 -12.11 3.64
C ASP A 103 15.81 -12.51 3.50
N THR A 104 15.37 -13.44 4.34
CA THR A 104 13.99 -13.97 4.33
C THR A 104 12.93 -12.95 4.77
N ALA A 105 13.33 -11.91 5.50
CA ALA A 105 12.49 -10.76 5.82
C ALA A 105 12.45 -9.68 4.71
N ALA A 106 13.18 -9.87 3.59
CA ALA A 106 13.12 -8.97 2.46
C ALA A 106 11.73 -9.05 1.81
N LYS A 107 11.23 -7.90 1.37
CA LYS A 107 9.96 -7.82 0.65
C LYS A 107 10.10 -8.49 -0.71
N VAL A 108 9.26 -9.48 -0.98
CA VAL A 108 9.06 -10.09 -2.30
C VAL A 108 7.83 -9.46 -2.94
N ASP A 109 8.02 -8.89 -4.12
CA ASP A 109 6.97 -8.30 -4.95
C ASP A 109 6.72 -9.18 -6.18
N LEU A 110 5.44 -9.53 -6.39
CA LEU A 110 4.98 -10.37 -7.48
C LEU A 110 4.09 -9.55 -8.42
N GLY A 111 4.56 -9.25 -9.62
CA GLY A 111 3.73 -8.69 -10.67
C GLY A 111 2.85 -9.78 -11.27
N ALA A 112 1.53 -9.59 -11.27
CA ALA A 112 0.57 -10.59 -11.69
C ALA A 112 -0.47 -10.04 -12.68
N VAL A 113 -0.97 -10.90 -13.57
CA VAL A 113 -2.09 -10.62 -14.48
C VAL A 113 -3.20 -11.65 -14.28
N LYS A 114 -4.42 -11.37 -14.77
CA LYS A 114 -5.47 -12.39 -14.76
C LYS A 114 -5.06 -13.58 -15.62
N LEU A 115 -5.61 -14.76 -15.34
CA LEU A 115 -5.21 -16.01 -16.00
C LEU A 115 -5.25 -15.91 -17.54
N GLU A 116 -6.27 -15.27 -18.08
CA GLU A 116 -6.51 -15.12 -19.52
C GLU A 116 -5.75 -13.95 -20.16
N GLU A 117 -5.01 -13.15 -19.38
CA GLU A 117 -4.26 -12.00 -19.89
C GLU A 117 -2.80 -12.34 -20.15
N GLU A 118 -2.17 -11.65 -21.09
CA GLU A 118 -0.75 -11.82 -21.39
C GLU A 118 0.14 -11.07 -20.41
N CYS A 119 1.24 -11.70 -20.03
CA CYS A 119 2.29 -11.04 -19.27
C CYS A 119 2.96 -9.96 -20.14
N PRO A 120 3.11 -8.73 -19.63
CA PRO A 120 3.75 -7.67 -20.40
C PRO A 120 5.26 -7.96 -20.53
N ALA A 121 5.84 -7.66 -21.69
CA ALA A 121 7.30 -7.77 -21.89
C ALA A 121 8.10 -6.84 -20.95
N ARG A 122 7.48 -5.72 -20.57
CA ARG A 122 7.98 -4.80 -19.56
C ARG A 122 6.80 -4.21 -18.81
N GLU A 123 6.87 -4.24 -17.49
CA GLU A 123 5.82 -3.64 -16.67
C GLU A 123 5.78 -2.11 -16.85
N PRO A 124 4.57 -1.52 -16.82
CA PRO A 124 4.44 -0.08 -16.91
C PRO A 124 5.12 0.57 -15.71
N ALA A 125 6.01 1.53 -15.95
CA ALA A 125 6.61 2.29 -14.87
C ALA A 125 5.53 2.94 -14.01
N THR A 126 5.64 2.77 -12.68
CA THR A 126 4.85 3.53 -11.70
C THR A 126 5.17 5.01 -11.86
N PRO A 127 4.18 5.90 -12.00
CA PRO A 127 4.44 7.33 -12.08
C PRO A 127 5.25 7.80 -10.86
N SER A 128 6.46 8.30 -11.10
CA SER A 128 7.38 8.79 -10.07
C SER A 128 7.21 10.28 -9.78
N ALA A 129 6.06 10.87 -10.13
CA ALA A 129 5.85 12.31 -9.99
C ALA A 129 5.92 12.70 -8.50
N PRO A 130 6.67 13.75 -8.13
CA PRO A 130 6.65 14.25 -6.76
C PRO A 130 5.22 14.65 -6.41
N VAL A 131 4.76 14.13 -5.27
CA VAL A 131 3.42 14.27 -4.73
C VAL A 131 3.02 15.75 -4.71
N GLY A 132 2.13 16.15 -5.63
CA GLY A 132 1.33 17.37 -5.52
C GLY A 132 1.83 18.65 -6.18
N ALA A 133 3.02 18.72 -6.80
CA ALA A 133 3.45 19.98 -7.41
C ALA A 133 2.80 20.22 -8.78
N THR A 134 2.82 19.21 -9.65
CA THR A 134 2.36 19.32 -11.04
C THR A 134 1.59 18.09 -11.49
N MET A 135 0.69 18.27 -12.44
CA MET A 135 -0.16 17.24 -13.01
C MET A 135 0.67 16.16 -13.74
N PRO A 136 0.63 14.88 -13.30
CA PRO A 136 1.31 13.80 -14.00
C PRO A 136 0.69 13.51 -15.38
N ASN A 137 1.42 12.80 -16.24
CA ASN A 137 0.86 12.26 -17.47
C ASN A 137 0.14 10.93 -17.20
N PHE A 138 -1.17 10.93 -17.34
CA PHE A 138 -2.03 9.76 -17.17
C PHE A 138 -2.53 9.17 -18.47
N ILE A 139 -2.19 9.73 -19.64
CA ILE A 139 -2.66 9.21 -20.93
C ILE A 139 -2.27 7.73 -21.08
N GLY A 140 -3.25 6.91 -21.43
CA GLY A 140 -3.13 5.44 -21.56
C GLY A 140 -3.12 4.67 -20.24
N ARG A 141 -3.02 5.34 -19.08
CA ARG A 141 -3.10 4.70 -17.75
C ARG A 141 -4.55 4.45 -17.36
N SER A 142 -4.77 3.55 -16.40
CA SER A 142 -6.12 3.35 -15.88
C SER A 142 -6.58 4.55 -15.06
N MET A 143 -7.89 4.80 -15.06
CA MET A 143 -8.47 5.87 -14.24
C MET A 143 -8.21 5.61 -12.74
N LYS A 144 -8.21 4.35 -12.30
CA LYS A 144 -7.90 4.01 -10.89
C LYS A 144 -6.50 4.47 -10.50
N VAL A 145 -5.51 4.23 -11.36
CA VAL A 145 -4.12 4.69 -11.14
C VAL A 145 -4.05 6.21 -11.13
N ALA A 146 -4.78 6.88 -12.03
CA ALA A 146 -4.84 8.34 -12.03
C ALA A 146 -5.40 8.90 -10.72
N ARG A 147 -6.48 8.32 -10.21
CA ARG A 147 -7.08 8.73 -8.94
C ARG A 147 -6.16 8.48 -7.74
N GLN A 148 -5.50 7.33 -7.68
CA GLN A 148 -4.56 6.99 -6.59
C GLN A 148 -3.32 7.89 -6.56
N ALA A 149 -2.89 8.41 -7.70
CA ALA A 149 -1.74 9.30 -7.81
C ALA A 149 -2.05 10.77 -7.48
N LEU A 150 -3.33 11.17 -7.48
CA LEU A 150 -3.75 12.52 -7.13
C LEU A 150 -3.98 12.65 -5.61
N PRO A 151 -3.87 13.87 -5.04
CA PRO A 151 -4.20 14.12 -3.64
C PRO A 151 -5.63 13.66 -3.31
N GLY A 152 -5.84 13.08 -2.12
CA GLY A 152 -7.16 12.55 -1.72
C GLY A 152 -8.28 13.60 -1.64
N ASN A 153 -7.94 14.90 -1.60
CA ASN A 153 -8.88 16.03 -1.64
C ASN A 153 -9.06 16.64 -3.06
N ALA A 154 -8.46 16.05 -4.10
CA ALA A 154 -8.61 16.54 -5.46
C ALA A 154 -10.06 16.39 -5.93
N SER A 155 -10.63 17.47 -6.48
CA SER A 155 -11.94 17.42 -7.14
C SER A 155 -11.79 16.80 -8.52
N ILE A 156 -12.30 15.57 -8.71
CA ILE A 156 -12.09 14.78 -9.94
C ILE A 156 -13.43 14.53 -10.64
N THR A 157 -13.54 14.94 -11.90
CA THR A 157 -14.63 14.60 -12.81
C THR A 157 -14.15 13.58 -13.84
N VAL A 158 -14.92 12.50 -14.05
CA VAL A 158 -14.58 11.46 -15.03
C VAL A 158 -15.76 11.27 -15.99
N LYS A 159 -15.49 11.29 -17.30
CA LYS A 159 -16.50 11.06 -18.34
C LYS A 159 -16.04 9.99 -19.32
N ASP A 160 -16.96 9.11 -19.72
CA ASP A 160 -16.77 8.24 -20.87
C ASP A 160 -16.75 9.09 -22.16
N ALA A 161 -15.66 9.00 -22.92
CA ALA A 161 -15.46 9.81 -24.11
C ALA A 161 -16.30 9.33 -25.32
N LEU A 162 -16.86 8.12 -25.27
CA LEU A 162 -17.53 7.52 -26.43
C LEU A 162 -19.04 7.37 -26.25
N GLN A 163 -19.48 6.90 -25.08
CA GLN A 163 -20.85 6.40 -24.91
C GLN A 163 -21.57 6.98 -23.67
N GLU A 164 -20.99 7.95 -22.97
CA GLU A 164 -21.56 8.57 -21.75
C GLU A 164 -21.97 7.54 -20.67
N ARG A 165 -21.27 6.39 -20.61
CA ARG A 165 -21.53 5.36 -19.59
C ARG A 165 -20.96 5.78 -18.24
N MET A 166 -21.54 5.23 -17.17
CA MET A 166 -21.00 5.40 -15.82
C MET A 166 -19.65 4.68 -15.67
N VAL A 167 -18.66 5.39 -15.16
CA VAL A 167 -17.32 4.87 -14.88
C VAL A 167 -17.28 4.33 -13.44
N LEU A 168 -17.73 3.08 -13.26
CA LEU A 168 -17.83 2.45 -11.93
C LEU A 168 -16.54 1.72 -11.52
N GLN A 169 -16.09 0.77 -12.34
CA GLN A 169 -14.85 0.03 -12.09
C GLN A 169 -13.68 0.71 -12.80
N GLU A 170 -13.10 1.76 -12.21
CA GLU A 170 -12.09 2.63 -12.84
C GLU A 170 -10.86 1.91 -13.43
N SER A 171 -10.52 0.70 -12.96
CA SER A 171 -9.46 -0.13 -13.54
C SER A 171 -9.77 -0.67 -14.94
N ASN A 172 -11.04 -0.70 -15.35
CA ASN A 172 -11.46 -1.16 -16.68
C ASN A 172 -11.44 -0.01 -17.71
N TRP A 173 -11.03 1.19 -17.31
CA TRP A 173 -11.06 2.38 -18.13
C TRP A 173 -9.66 2.99 -18.25
N ARG A 174 -9.25 3.35 -19.46
CA ARG A 174 -8.02 4.09 -19.73
C ARG A 174 -8.31 5.57 -19.96
N VAL A 175 -7.39 6.42 -19.54
CA VAL A 175 -7.44 7.87 -19.80
C VAL A 175 -7.03 8.17 -21.24
N CYS A 176 -7.89 8.89 -21.95
CA CYS A 176 -7.62 9.41 -23.31
C CYS A 176 -7.25 10.89 -23.30
N ASN A 177 -7.84 11.66 -22.37
CA ASN A 177 -7.54 13.06 -22.19
C ASN A 177 -7.60 13.44 -20.71
N GLN A 178 -6.79 14.40 -20.31
CA GLN A 178 -6.73 14.96 -18.97
C GLN A 178 -6.71 16.48 -19.02
N ASN A 179 -7.38 17.11 -18.06
CA ASN A 179 -7.34 18.55 -17.82
C ASN A 179 -7.14 18.76 -16.31
N PRO A 180 -6.11 19.51 -15.87
CA PRO A 180 -5.13 20.22 -16.68
C PRO A 180 -4.17 19.28 -17.44
N PRO A 181 -3.46 19.80 -18.48
CA PRO A 181 -2.46 19.00 -19.19
C PRO A 181 -1.28 18.70 -18.28
N THR A 182 -0.50 17.68 -18.65
CA THR A 182 0.69 17.26 -17.90
C THR A 182 1.66 18.44 -17.65
N GLY A 183 2.32 18.42 -16.49
CA GLY A 183 3.25 19.47 -16.06
C GLY A 183 2.58 20.72 -15.47
N THR A 184 1.25 20.85 -15.57
CA THR A 184 0.52 22.00 -14.99
C THR A 184 0.57 21.97 -13.47
N PRO A 185 0.88 23.08 -12.77
CA PRO A 185 0.82 23.13 -11.32
C PRO A 185 -0.55 22.76 -10.75
N LEU A 186 -0.59 21.94 -9.71
CA LEU A 186 -1.84 21.58 -9.00
C LEU A 186 -2.02 22.50 -7.79
N THR A 187 -2.82 23.55 -7.95
CA THR A 187 -3.11 24.57 -6.93
C THR A 187 -4.52 24.44 -6.34
N GLY A 188 -5.11 23.24 -6.40
CA GLY A 188 -6.45 22.94 -5.89
C GLY A 188 -7.60 23.11 -6.89
N GLN A 189 -7.29 23.37 -8.17
CA GLN A 189 -8.29 23.40 -9.23
C GLN A 189 -8.88 22.01 -9.51
N PRO A 190 -10.12 21.93 -10.04
CA PRO A 190 -10.72 20.68 -10.48
C PRO A 190 -9.91 20.00 -11.59
N VAL A 191 -9.86 18.67 -11.54
CA VAL A 191 -9.24 17.81 -12.55
C VAL A 191 -10.34 17.06 -13.30
N ALA A 192 -10.27 17.03 -14.62
CA ALA A 192 -11.20 16.30 -15.46
C ALA A 192 -10.46 15.26 -16.31
N PHE A 193 -11.07 14.07 -16.45
CA PHE A 193 -10.58 13.00 -17.31
C PHE A 193 -11.67 12.56 -18.28
N HIS A 194 -11.27 12.36 -19.53
CA HIS A 194 -12.05 11.60 -20.50
C HIS A 194 -11.43 10.23 -20.65
N VAL A 195 -12.25 9.19 -20.49
CA VAL A 195 -11.82 7.81 -20.43
C VAL A 195 -12.60 6.93 -21.40
N VAL A 196 -12.02 5.80 -21.81
CA VAL A 196 -12.69 4.75 -22.59
C VAL A 196 -12.34 3.39 -22.01
N LYS A 197 -13.03 2.31 -22.38
CA LYS A 197 -12.64 0.98 -21.91
C LYS A 197 -11.30 0.53 -22.50
N PHE A 198 -10.62 -0.41 -21.83
CA PHE A 198 -9.32 -0.92 -22.31
C PHE A 198 -9.39 -1.69 -23.64
N GLU A 199 -10.57 -1.98 -24.14
CA GLU A 199 -10.82 -2.62 -25.43
C GLU A 199 -11.23 -1.61 -26.52
N GLU A 200 -11.43 -0.35 -26.15
CA GLU A 200 -11.88 0.73 -27.03
C GLU A 200 -10.72 1.68 -27.39
N ALA A 201 -10.85 2.33 -28.54
CA ALA A 201 -9.90 3.34 -29.03
C ALA A 201 -10.22 4.72 -28.43
N CYS A 202 -9.18 5.49 -28.14
CA CYS A 202 -9.35 6.90 -27.79
C CYS A 202 -9.74 7.72 -29.03
N PRO A 203 -10.68 8.67 -28.90
CA PRO A 203 -11.05 9.60 -29.97
C PRO A 203 -9.95 10.62 -30.27
#